data_AF-A0A939D6T7-F1
#
_entry.id   AF-A0A939D6T7-F1
#
_cell.length_a   1.000
_cell.length_b   1.000
_cell.length_c   1.000
_cell.angle_alpha   90.00
_cell.angle_beta   90.00
_cell.angle_gamma   90.00
#
_symmetry.space_group_name_H-M   'P 1'
#
loop_
_entity.id
_entity.type
_entity.pdbx_description
1 polymer ?
#
loop_
_entity_poly.entity_id
_entity_poly.type
_entity_poly.pdbx_seq_one_letter_code
_entity_poly.pdbx_strand_id
1 'polypeptide(L)'
;MSIGTEKQFCTALEWNYSDDTVDIVLKYIQNYLETASELELWSIWLGNEESPINIKKTLCKVSDLTTDRLKEFYNNESDFQCLTVVNSIGGSTE
;
A
#
# COMPACT_ATOMS: atom_id res chain seq x y z
N MET A 1 -10.99 -14.16 11.52
CA MET A 1 -10.47 -14.13 10.15
C MET A 1 -9.13 -13.44 10.25
N SER A 2 -8.05 -14.20 10.12
CA SER A 2 -6.70 -13.76 10.50
C SER A 2 -5.99 -13.23 9.25
N ILE A 3 -5.49 -12.00 9.32
CA ILE A 3 -4.77 -11.34 8.24
C ILE A 3 -3.31 -11.79 8.33
N GLY A 4 -2.73 -12.28 7.22
CA GLY A 4 -1.34 -12.74 7.15
C GLY A 4 -0.35 -11.59 7.13
N THR A 5 -0.30 -10.78 8.19
CA THR A 5 0.72 -9.77 8.43
C THR A 5 1.10 -9.76 9.90
N GLU A 6 2.38 -9.51 10.18
CA GLU A 6 2.87 -9.34 11.56
C GLU A 6 2.36 -8.02 12.19
N LYS A 7 1.69 -7.16 11.40
CA LYS A 7 1.15 -5.88 11.86
C LYS A 7 -0.17 -6.05 12.62
N GLN A 8 -0.22 -5.46 13.80
CA GLN A 8 -1.38 -5.51 14.70
C GLN A 8 -2.62 -4.78 14.17
N PHE A 9 -2.44 -3.78 13.30
CA PHE A 9 -3.51 -2.95 12.77
C PHE A 9 -3.64 -3.12 11.27
N CYS A 10 -4.79 -3.61 10.83
CA CYS A 10 -5.13 -3.80 9.43
C CYS A 10 -6.53 -3.24 9.15
N THR A 11 -6.68 -2.55 8.02
CA THR A 11 -7.99 -2.05 7.55
C THR A 11 -8.15 -2.36 6.07
N ALA A 12 -9.35 -2.78 5.68
CA ALA A 12 -9.70 -3.07 4.29
C ALA A 12 -10.47 -1.88 3.72
N LEU A 13 -10.17 -1.48 2.48
CA LEU A 13 -10.95 -0.49 1.76
C LEU A 13 -11.43 -1.10 0.45
N GLU A 14 -12.75 -1.31 0.33
CA GLU A 14 -13.38 -1.62 -0.96
C GLU A 14 -13.56 -0.31 -1.74
N TRP A 15 -12.91 -0.19 -2.90
CA TRP A 15 -12.87 1.04 -3.69
C TRP A 15 -13.83 0.99 -4.88
N ASN A 16 -14.60 2.06 -5.05
CA ASN A 16 -15.10 2.50 -6.36
C ASN A 16 -14.25 3.70 -6.81
N TYR A 17 -13.49 3.52 -7.88
CA TYR A 17 -12.55 4.53 -8.38
C TYR A 17 -13.29 5.80 -8.84
N SER A 18 -13.22 6.86 -8.04
CA SER A 18 -13.57 8.22 -8.45
C SER A 18 -12.41 9.15 -8.06
N ASP A 19 -12.12 10.18 -8.86
CA ASP A 19 -10.97 11.05 -8.63
C ASP A 19 -11.01 11.69 -7.23
N ASP A 20 -12.20 12.07 -6.74
CA ASP A 20 -12.40 12.59 -5.38
C ASP A 20 -12.01 11.59 -4.28
N THR A 21 -12.22 10.28 -4.50
CA THR A 21 -11.87 9.23 -3.54
C THR A 21 -10.36 9.04 -3.43
N VAL A 22 -9.63 9.19 -4.54
CA VAL A 22 -8.17 8.98 -4.55
C VAL A 22 -7.44 10.08 -3.78
N ASP A 23 -7.90 11.32 -3.91
CA ASP A 23 -7.33 12.46 -3.17
C ASP A 23 -7.48 12.29 -1.65
N ILE A 24 -8.64 11.81 -1.20
CA ILE A 24 -8.88 11.52 0.23
C ILE A 24 -7.90 10.46 0.75
N VAL A 25 -7.67 9.41 -0.04
CA VAL A 25 -6.75 8.34 0.34
C VAL A 25 -5.32 8.86 0.38
N LEU A 26 -4.88 9.58 -0.64
CA LEU A 26 -3.53 10.17 -0.66
C LEU A 26 -3.31 11.03 0.57
N LYS A 27 -4.27 11.88 0.90
CA LYS A 27 -4.22 12.72 2.09
C LYS A 27 -4.16 11.89 3.37
N TYR A 28 -4.97 10.83 3.47
CA TYR A 28 -4.91 9.92 4.61
C TYR A 28 -3.53 9.26 4.77
N ILE A 29 -2.95 8.76 3.68
CA ILE A 29 -1.64 8.11 3.68
C ILE A 29 -0.56 9.12 4.11
N GLN A 30 -0.58 10.33 3.56
CA GLN A 30 0.33 11.41 3.92
C GLN A 30 0.24 11.72 5.41
N ASN A 31 -0.98 11.92 5.93
CA ASN A 31 -1.21 12.24 7.35
C ASN A 31 -0.80 11.10 8.29
N TYR A 32 -1.04 9.86 7.89
CA TYR A 32 -0.63 8.68 8.66
C TYR A 32 0.91 8.59 8.78
N LEU A 33 1.61 8.82 7.67
CA LEU A 33 3.08 8.77 7.59
C LEU A 33 3.80 9.96 8.26
N GLU A 34 3.06 10.95 8.77
CA GLU A 34 3.63 11.95 9.70
C GLU A 34 4.03 11.32 11.04
N THR A 35 3.37 10.21 11.42
CA THR A 35 3.57 9.55 12.72
C THR A 35 4.01 8.10 12.61
N ALA A 36 3.68 7.43 11.51
CA ALA A 36 4.07 6.06 11.23
C ALA A 36 5.33 6.01 10.34
N SER A 37 6.18 5.02 10.58
CA SER A 37 7.40 4.81 9.78
C SER A 37 7.10 4.40 8.34
N GLU A 38 6.02 3.64 8.14
CA GLU A 38 5.65 3.06 6.86
C GLU A 38 4.17 2.64 6.80
N LEU A 39 3.66 2.49 5.58
CA LEU A 39 2.35 1.93 5.26
C LEU A 39 2.49 0.92 4.13
N GLU A 40 1.80 -0.21 4.20
CA GLU A 40 1.74 -1.17 3.08
C GLU A 40 0.37 -1.10 2.40
N LEU A 41 0.39 -0.91 1.08
CA LEU A 41 -0.78 -1.02 0.22
C LEU A 41 -0.71 -2.35 -0.53
N TRP A 42 -1.79 -3.10 -0.55
CA TRP A 42 -1.85 -4.42 -1.17
C TRP A 42 -2.84 -4.40 -2.34
N SER A 43 -2.46 -4.98 -3.48
CA SER A 43 -3.35 -5.09 -4.65
C SER A 43 -4.43 -6.17 -4.47
N ILE A 44 -4.26 -7.05 -3.47
CA ILE A 44 -5.20 -8.11 -3.11
C ILE A 44 -5.32 -8.24 -1.58
N TRP A 45 -6.44 -8.81 -1.13
CA TRP A 45 -6.62 -9.17 0.28
C TRP A 45 -6.08 -10.58 0.54
N LEU A 46 -4.95 -10.70 1.24
CA LEU A 46 -4.36 -11.98 1.65
C LEU A 46 -5.11 -12.57 2.85
N GLY A 47 -6.35 -12.98 2.63
CA GLY A 47 -7.18 -13.63 3.64
C GLY A 47 -7.40 -15.12 3.43
N ASN A 48 -7.11 -15.66 2.23
CA ASN A 48 -7.65 -16.97 1.82
C ASN A 48 -6.78 -17.81 0.86
N GLU A 49 -5.53 -17.45 0.61
CA GLU A 49 -4.70 -18.17 -0.37
C GLU A 49 -3.87 -19.26 0.33
N GLU A 50 -4.15 -20.52 0.02
CA GLU A 50 -3.45 -21.71 0.54
C GLU A 50 -2.06 -21.94 -0.10
N SER A 51 -1.69 -21.13 -1.10
CA SER A 51 -0.48 -21.31 -1.90
C SER A 51 0.49 -20.13 -1.74
N PRO A 52 1.83 -20.36 -1.84
CA PRO A 52 2.79 -19.27 -1.84
C PRO A 52 2.58 -18.40 -3.07
N ILE A 53 1.98 -17.23 -2.85
CA ILE A 53 1.85 -16.21 -3.86
C ILE A 53 3.21 -15.52 -4.04
N ASN A 54 3.69 -15.40 -5.27
CA ASN A 54 4.85 -14.57 -5.58
C ASN A 54 4.45 -13.09 -5.49
N ILE A 55 4.67 -12.48 -4.33
CA ILE A 55 4.33 -11.07 -4.08
C ILE A 55 5.47 -10.17 -4.57
N LYS A 56 5.18 -9.30 -5.54
CA LYS A 56 6.08 -8.23 -5.95
C LYS A 56 6.02 -7.07 -4.95
N LYS A 57 7.05 -6.95 -4.12
CA LYS A 57 7.22 -5.84 -3.16
C LYS A 57 7.92 -4.66 -3.82
N THR A 58 7.36 -3.46 -3.67
CA THR A 58 7.90 -2.22 -4.22
C THR A 58 7.96 -1.16 -3.12
N LEU A 59 9.03 -0.37 -3.08
CA LEU A 59 9.19 0.75 -2.15
C LEU A 59 8.87 2.08 -2.84
N CYS A 60 8.15 2.96 -2.16
CA CYS A 60 7.77 4.27 -2.66
C CYS A 60 7.92 5.34 -1.57
N LYS A 61 8.51 6.48 -1.88
CA LYS A 61 8.44 7.64 -0.99
C LYS A 61 7.04 8.23 -1.05
N VAL A 62 6.55 8.71 0.08
CA VAL A 62 5.28 9.44 0.15
C VAL A 62 5.26 10.66 -0.79
N SER A 63 6.41 11.29 -1.03
CA SER A 63 6.56 12.39 -1.99
C SER A 63 6.32 11.98 -3.44
N ASP A 64 6.54 10.70 -3.76
CA ASP A 64 6.41 10.14 -5.11
C ASP A 64 5.06 9.41 -5.28
N LEU A 65 4.23 9.41 -4.24
CA LEU A 65 2.90 8.80 -4.25
C LEU A 65 1.90 9.77 -4.86
N THR A 66 1.57 9.55 -6.12
CA THR A 66 0.58 10.35 -6.87
C THR A 66 -0.66 9.52 -7.19
N THR A 67 -1.74 10.21 -7.58
CA THR A 67 -2.98 9.59 -8.07
C THR A 67 -2.72 8.64 -9.22
N ASP A 68 -1.91 9.03 -10.20
CA ASP A 68 -1.54 8.18 -11.34
C ASP A 68 -0.77 6.94 -10.91
N ARG A 69 0.10 7.06 -9.89
CA ARG A 69 0.85 5.92 -9.38
C ARG A 69 -0.03 4.93 -8.63
N LEU A 70 -1.01 5.41 -7.86
CA LEU A 70 -2.02 4.55 -7.24
C LEU A 70 -2.90 3.87 -8.29
N LYS A 71 -3.29 4.60 -9.35
CA LYS A 71 -4.03 4.05 -10.50
C LYS A 71 -3.25 2.93 -11.17
N GLU A 72 -1.97 3.15 -11.48
CA GLU A 72 -1.11 2.13 -12.06
C GLU A 72 -0.99 0.89 -11.15
N PHE A 73 -0.81 1.10 -9.84
CA PHE A 73 -0.69 0.02 -8.88
C PHE A 73 -1.95 -0.86 -8.80
N TYR A 74 -3.14 -0.24 -8.68
CA TYR A 74 -4.39 -0.98 -8.53
C TYR A 74 -4.95 -1.55 -9.84
N ASN A 75 -4.63 -0.96 -10.99
CA ASN A 75 -5.07 -1.47 -12.30
C ASN A 75 -4.15 -2.57 -12.85
N ASN A 76 -3.04 -2.87 -12.18
CA ASN A 76 -2.13 -3.93 -12.61
C ASN A 76 -2.62 -5.30 -12.12
N GLU A 77 -3.50 -5.93 -12.91
CA GLU A 77 -4.11 -7.22 -12.61
C GLU A 77 -3.16 -8.42 -12.72
N SER A 78 -1.92 -8.23 -13.21
CA SER A 78 -1.05 -9.35 -13.64
C SER A 78 -0.16 -9.92 -12.52
N ASP A 79 0.01 -9.21 -11.41
CA ASP A 79 0.83 -9.66 -10.29
C ASP A 79 0.19 -9.32 -8.95
N PHE A 80 0.48 -10.14 -7.94
CA PHE A 80 0.17 -9.80 -6.56
C PHE A 80 1.22 -8.82 -6.06
N GLN A 81 0.80 -7.59 -5.73
CA GLN A 81 1.72 -6.49 -5.46
C GLN A 81 1.51 -5.93 -4.05
N CYS A 82 2.63 -5.56 -3.43
CA CYS A 82 2.65 -4.79 -2.20
C CYS A 82 3.50 -3.54 -2.42
N LEU A 83 2.91 -2.36 -2.19
CA LEU A 83 3.57 -1.07 -2.25
C LEU A 83 3.79 -0.57 -0.82
N THR A 84 5.04 -0.60 -0.37
CA THR A 84 5.45 -0.02 0.91
C THR A 84 5.74 1.46 0.71
N VAL A 85 4.97 2.32 1.38
CA VAL A 85 5.10 3.77 1.35
C VAL A 85 5.81 4.24 2.61
N VAL A 86 6.89 5.02 2.45
CA VAL A 86 7.72 5.56 3.54
C VAL A 86 7.87 7.07 3.43
N ASN A 87 8.04 7.77 4.56
CA ASN A 87 8.23 9.22 4.56
C ASN A 87 9.63 9.61 4.00
N SER A 88 10.64 8.81 4.31
CA SER A 88 11.97 8.90 3.72
C SER A 88 12.48 7.48 3.42
N ILE A 89 13.06 7.27 2.24
CA ILE A 89 13.88 6.07 2.01
C ILE A 89 15.15 6.33 2.81
N GLY A 90 15.24 5.74 4.00
CA GLY A 90 16.46 5.78 4.78
C GLY A 90 17.61 5.35 3.90
N GLY A 91 18.60 6.23 3.73
CA GLY A 91 19.94 5.77 3.47
C GLY A 91 20.34 4.90 4.65
N SER A 92 20.84 3.70 4.36
CA SER A 92 21.47 2.84 5.35
C SER A 92 22.41 3.68 6.22
N THR A 93 22.03 3.91 7.46
CA THR A 93 23.01 4.22 8.51
C THR A 93 23.17 2.95 9.33
N GLU A 94 23.97 2.03 8.79
CA GLU A 94 24.91 1.18 9.53
C GLU A 94 26.14 0.96 8.65
#